data_AF-A0A662DV63-F1
#
_entry.id   AF-A0A662DV63-F1
#
_cell.length_a   1.000
_cell.length_b   1.000
_cell.length_c   1.000
_cell.angle_alpha   90.00
_cell.angle_beta   90.00
_cell.angle_gamma   90.00
#
_symmetry.space_group_name_H-M   'P 1'
#
loop_
_entity.id
_entity.type
_entity.pdbx_description
1 polymer ?
#
loop_
_entity_poly.entity_id
_entity_poly.type
_entity_poly.pdbx_seq_one_letter_code
_entity_poly.pdbx_strand_id
1 'polypeptide(L)'
;MDRNQQERWLVALVALHSAVVGVILLGAPGWSAAFGGWGEIDTVFFIRQGGAFHIVVAIGYLMEYFRHRTVRLLLTAKTMATVFLVLSWLVDVSGAWALPFAALGDGLMAVLVLLAHRRAARTS
;
A
#
# COMPACT_ATOMS: atom_id res chain seq x y z
N MET A 1 -0.41 17.60 -18.68
CA MET A 1 0.50 17.10 -17.62
C MET A 1 1.55 16.24 -18.30
N ASP A 2 2.84 16.53 -18.12
CA ASP A 2 3.88 15.71 -18.74
C ASP A 2 3.99 14.32 -18.06
N ARG A 3 4.67 13.36 -18.69
CA ARG A 3 4.78 11.97 -18.19
C ARG A 3 5.53 11.85 -16.86
N ASN A 4 6.53 12.71 -16.63
CA ASN A 4 7.29 12.74 -15.38
C ASN A 4 6.43 13.31 -14.25
N GLN A 5 5.59 14.30 -14.55
CA GLN A 5 4.63 14.87 -13.63
C GLN A 5 3.53 13.85 -13.28
N GLN A 6 3.06 13.06 -14.24
CA GLN A 6 2.13 11.94 -13.99
C GLN A 6 2.71 10.91 -13.03
N GLU A 7 3.94 10.47 -13.27
CA GLU A 7 4.64 9.53 -12.39
C GLU A 7 4.80 10.09 -10.97
N ARG A 8 5.28 11.34 -10.85
CA ARG A 8 5.45 11.99 -9.54
C ARG A 8 4.15 12.07 -8.76
N TRP A 9 3.06 12.46 -9.41
CA TRP A 9 1.75 12.49 -8.77
C TRP A 9 1.27 11.11 -8.34
N LEU A 10 1.49 10.10 -9.18
CA LEU A 10 1.08 8.74 -8.87
C LEU A 10 1.85 8.20 -7.65
N VAL A 11 3.17 8.40 -7.58
CA VAL A 11 3.97 8.03 -6.40
C VAL A 11 3.49 8.76 -5.14
N ALA A 12 3.22 10.06 -5.25
CA ALA A 12 2.71 10.86 -4.13
C ALA A 12 1.34 10.37 -3.66
N LEU A 13 0.44 10.01 -4.58
CA LEU A 13 -0.88 9.47 -4.25
C LEU A 13 -0.80 8.10 -3.58
N VAL A 14 0.09 7.21 -4.05
CA VAL A 14 0.31 5.90 -3.42
C VAL A 14 0.89 6.06 -2.02
N ALA A 15 1.87 6.96 -1.84
CA ALA A 15 2.43 7.27 -0.53
C ALA A 15 1.38 7.86 0.41
N LEU A 16 0.56 8.80 -0.07
CA LEU A 16 -0.54 9.39 0.70
C LEU A 16 -1.56 8.34 1.12
N HIS A 17 -1.98 7.48 0.19
CA HIS A 17 -2.87 6.36 0.50
C HIS A 17 -2.29 5.46 1.60
N SER A 18 -1.02 5.03 1.45
CA SER A 18 -0.35 4.23 2.47
C SER A 18 -0.26 4.97 3.81
N ALA A 19 0.01 6.28 3.82
CA ALA A 19 0.04 7.07 5.04
C ALA A 19 -1.33 7.14 5.72
N VAL A 20 -2.41 7.38 4.96
CA VAL A 20 -3.78 7.42 5.47
C VAL A 20 -4.19 6.08 6.08
N VAL A 21 -3.93 4.97 5.38
CA VAL A 21 -4.15 3.62 5.92
C VAL A 21 -3.33 3.44 7.21
N GLY A 22 -2.07 3.85 7.21
CA GLY A 22 -1.21 3.78 8.39
C GLY A 22 -1.76 4.51 9.61
N VAL A 23 -2.23 5.75 9.43
CA VAL A 23 -2.84 6.55 10.50
C VAL A 23 -4.11 5.88 11.04
N ILE A 24 -4.96 5.37 10.15
CA ILE A 24 -6.22 4.70 10.53
C ILE A 24 -5.93 3.44 11.35
N LEU A 25 -5.02 2.58 10.90
CA LEU A 25 -4.66 1.35 11.61
C LEU A 25 -4.01 1.64 12.97
N LEU A 26 -3.23 2.72 13.06
CA LEU A 26 -2.56 3.12 14.30
C LEU A 26 -3.53 3.74 15.31
N GLY A 27 -4.41 4.64 14.86
CA GLY A 27 -5.31 5.43 15.70
C GLY A 27 -6.65 4.77 16.01
N ALA A 28 -7.15 3.92 15.11
CA ALA A 28 -8.47 3.28 15.22
C ALA A 28 -8.41 1.77 14.90
N PRO A 29 -7.58 0.97 15.61
CA PRO A 29 -7.36 -0.44 15.26
C PRO A 29 -8.61 -1.31 15.41
N GLY A 30 -9.41 -1.12 16.46
CA GLY A 30 -10.65 -1.90 16.66
C GLY A 30 -11.70 -1.62 15.59
N TRP A 31 -11.89 -0.34 15.24
CA TRP A 31 -12.74 0.04 14.12
C TRP A 31 -12.22 -0.53 12.79
N SER A 32 -10.91 -0.50 12.56
CA SER A 32 -10.30 -1.01 11.33
C SER A 32 -10.51 -2.51 11.16
N ALA A 33 -10.38 -3.28 12.24
CA ALA A 33 -10.67 -4.72 12.24
C ALA A 33 -12.14 -4.97 11.89
N ALA A 34 -13.06 -4.35 12.64
CA ALA A 34 -14.50 -4.47 12.43
C ALA A 34 -14.90 -4.09 11.00
N PHE A 35 -14.38 -2.97 10.50
CA PHE A 35 -14.63 -2.51 9.14
C PHE A 35 -14.13 -3.52 8.11
N GLY A 36 -12.94 -4.09 8.30
CA GLY A 36 -12.35 -5.04 7.37
C GLY A 36 -13.03 -6.42 7.31
N GLY A 37 -14.05 -6.64 8.16
CA GLY A 37 -14.75 -7.91 8.28
C GLY A 37 -14.10 -8.87 9.28
N TRP A 38 -13.08 -8.42 10.00
CA TRP A 38 -12.59 -9.13 11.17
C TRP A 38 -13.52 -8.81 12.35
N GLY A 39 -13.95 -9.83 13.08
CA GLY A 39 -14.80 -9.65 14.26
C GLY A 39 -14.05 -9.03 15.45
N GLU A 40 -14.38 -9.49 16.66
CA GLU A 40 -13.59 -9.13 17.83
C GLU A 40 -12.14 -9.63 17.66
N ILE A 41 -11.18 -8.78 18.05
CA ILE A 41 -9.75 -9.05 17.95
C ILE A 41 -9.15 -9.15 19.35
N ASP A 42 -8.37 -10.20 19.59
CA ASP A 42 -7.75 -10.42 20.91
C ASP A 42 -6.66 -9.39 21.23
N THR A 43 -6.03 -8.81 20.19
CA THR A 43 -4.97 -7.80 20.36
C THR A 43 -4.94 -6.77 19.25
N VAL A 44 -4.73 -5.52 19.64
CA VAL A 44 -4.56 -4.37 18.71
C VAL A 44 -3.11 -4.17 18.27
N PHE A 45 -2.16 -4.91 18.85
CA PHE A 45 -0.72 -4.70 18.61
C PHE A 45 -0.36 -4.88 17.13
N PHE A 46 -0.79 -5.97 16.48
CA PHE A 46 -0.46 -6.25 15.08
C PHE A 46 -1.09 -5.25 14.11
N ILE A 47 -2.29 -4.76 14.41
CA ILE A 47 -2.95 -3.74 13.60
C ILE A 47 -2.18 -2.43 13.69
N ARG A 48 -1.80 -2.00 14.90
CA ARG A 48 -0.96 -0.82 15.10
C ARG A 48 0.42 -0.97 14.47
N GLN A 49 1.02 -2.17 14.54
CA GLN A 49 2.28 -2.48 13.89
C GLN A 49 2.17 -2.35 12.37
N GLY A 50 1.10 -2.90 11.77
CA GLY A 50 0.79 -2.72 10.35
C GLY A 50 0.61 -1.25 9.99
N GLY A 51 -0.01 -0.47 10.87
CA GLY A 51 -0.14 0.99 10.73
C GLY A 51 1.22 1.71 10.70
N ALA A 52 2.09 1.42 11.66
CA ALA A 52 3.44 1.98 11.72
C ALA A 52 4.25 1.60 10.47
N PHE A 53 4.16 0.35 10.00
CA PHE A 53 4.83 -0.10 8.78
C PHE A 53 4.37 0.71 7.55
N HIS A 54 3.06 0.95 7.42
CA HIS A 54 2.49 1.77 6.34
C HIS A 54 3.05 3.19 6.31
N ILE A 55 3.23 3.84 7.47
CA ILE A 55 3.85 5.17 7.56
C ILE A 55 5.31 5.13 7.10
N VAL A 56 6.08 4.16 7.60
CA VAL A 56 7.51 4.02 7.26
C VAL A 56 7.70 3.80 5.77
N VAL A 57 6.94 2.89 5.15
CA VAL A 57 7.06 2.64 3.71
C VAL A 57 6.57 3.82 2.87
N ALA A 58 5.52 4.55 3.29
CA ALA A 58 5.08 5.75 2.61
C ALA A 58 6.18 6.82 2.55
N ILE A 59 6.86 7.06 3.67
CA ILE A 59 8.03 7.95 3.73
C ILE A 59 9.15 7.41 2.83
N GLY A 60 9.42 6.11 2.90
CA GLY A 60 10.41 5.44 2.06
C GLY A 60 10.17 5.63 0.56
N TYR A 61 8.92 5.53 0.10
CA TYR A 61 8.56 5.74 -1.31
C TYR A 61 8.91 7.16 -1.77
N LEU A 62 8.57 8.17 -0.96
CA LEU A 62 8.87 9.57 -1.27
C LEU A 62 10.38 9.83 -1.24
N MET A 63 11.07 9.33 -0.22
CA MET A 63 12.53 9.47 -0.10
C MET A 63 13.26 8.83 -1.28
N GLU A 64 12.91 7.59 -1.65
CA GLU A 64 13.48 6.91 -2.81
C GLU A 64 13.23 7.72 -4.08
N TYR A 65 11.97 8.09 -4.34
CA TYR A 65 11.61 8.73 -5.58
C TYR A 65 12.23 10.13 -5.73
N PHE A 66 12.18 10.96 -4.70
CA PHE A 66 12.72 12.33 -4.79
C PHE A 66 14.24 12.38 -4.80
N ARG A 67 14.93 11.40 -4.20
CA ARG A 67 16.40 11.36 -4.16
C ARG A 67 17.02 10.60 -5.34
N HIS A 68 16.43 9.48 -5.73
CA HIS A 68 17.01 8.54 -6.70
C HIS A 68 16.20 8.39 -7.98
N ARG A 69 14.98 8.95 -8.06
CA ARG A 69 14.07 8.81 -9.20
C ARG A 69 13.77 7.35 -9.58
N THR A 70 13.81 6.47 -8.58
CA THR A 70 13.43 5.07 -8.70
C THR A 70 12.13 4.79 -7.93
N VAL A 71 11.48 3.68 -8.28
CA VAL A 71 10.23 3.22 -7.66
C VAL A 71 10.37 1.79 -7.12
N ARG A 72 11.59 1.31 -6.88
CA ARG A 72 11.86 -0.10 -6.57
C ARG A 72 11.31 -0.49 -5.20
N LEU A 73 11.40 0.40 -4.21
CA LEU A 73 10.83 0.16 -2.89
C LEU A 73 9.31 0.06 -2.97
N LEU A 74 8.67 1.00 -3.68
CA LEU A 74 7.22 1.00 -3.90
C LEU A 74 6.76 -0.29 -4.58
N LEU A 75 7.40 -0.66 -5.70
CA LEU A 75 7.04 -1.87 -6.43
C LEU A 75 7.24 -3.13 -5.61
N THR A 76 8.37 -3.24 -4.88
CA THR A 76 8.63 -4.37 -4.00
C THR A 76 7.57 -4.47 -2.91
N ALA A 77 7.32 -3.37 -2.19
CA ALA A 77 6.39 -3.36 -1.08
C ALA A 77 4.95 -3.66 -1.52
N LYS A 78 4.46 -3.03 -2.59
CA LYS A 78 3.11 -3.28 -3.11
C LYS A 78 2.96 -4.69 -3.67
N THR A 79 3.99 -5.25 -4.31
CA THR A 79 3.95 -6.64 -4.78
C THR A 79 3.94 -7.62 -3.60
N MET A 80 4.79 -7.41 -2.60
CA MET A 80 4.80 -8.26 -1.39
C MET A 80 3.48 -8.16 -0.63
N ALA A 81 2.91 -6.97 -0.49
CA ALA A 81 1.60 -6.77 0.13
C ALA A 81 0.48 -7.49 -0.66
N THR A 82 0.48 -7.38 -1.98
CA THR A 82 -0.47 -8.10 -2.84
C THR A 82 -0.37 -9.61 -2.64
N VAL A 83 0.85 -10.17 -2.69
CA VAL A 83 1.07 -11.61 -2.48
C VAL A 83 0.63 -12.02 -1.09
N PHE A 84 1.03 -11.28 -0.06
CA PHE A 84 0.63 -11.54 1.32
C PHE A 84 -0.88 -11.55 1.47
N LEU A 85 -1.57 -10.52 0.98
CA LEU A 85 -3.04 -10.38 1.09
C LEU A 85 -3.79 -11.47 0.32
N VAL A 86 -3.32 -11.86 -0.87
CA VAL A 86 -3.91 -12.99 -1.62
C VAL A 86 -3.73 -14.29 -0.84
N LEU A 87 -2.53 -14.56 -0.34
CA LEU A 87 -2.28 -15.78 0.43
C LEU A 87 -3.09 -15.80 1.73
N SER A 88 -3.18 -14.66 2.44
CA SER A 88 -4.03 -14.50 3.62
C SER A 88 -5.50 -14.73 3.29
N TRP A 89 -5.99 -14.20 2.17
CA TRP A 89 -7.38 -14.41 1.72
C TRP A 89 -7.69 -15.89 1.47
N LEU A 90 -6.77 -16.62 0.84
CA LEU A 90 -6.95 -18.05 0.53
C LEU A 90 -7.02 -18.95 1.78
N VAL A 91 -6.44 -18.51 2.90
CA VAL A 91 -6.43 -19.26 4.17
C VAL A 91 -7.35 -18.66 5.22
N ASP A 92 -8.06 -17.57 4.90
CA ASP A 92 -8.89 -16.85 5.86
C ASP A 92 -10.21 -17.57 6.12
N VAL A 93 -10.39 -18.00 7.36
CA VAL A 93 -11.63 -18.60 7.87
C VAL A 93 -12.59 -17.56 8.45
N SER A 94 -12.15 -16.33 8.70
CA SER A 94 -12.98 -15.28 9.29
C SER A 94 -13.95 -14.65 8.28
N GLY A 95 -13.67 -14.77 6.97
CA GLY A 95 -14.51 -14.18 5.92
C GLY A 95 -14.28 -12.68 5.75
N ALA A 96 -13.08 -12.20 6.05
CA ALA A 96 -12.71 -10.79 5.98
C ALA A 96 -12.79 -10.28 4.54
N TRP A 97 -13.89 -9.59 4.23
CA TRP A 97 -14.21 -9.12 2.89
C TRP A 97 -13.17 -8.12 2.36
N ALA A 98 -12.45 -7.41 3.23
CA ALA A 98 -11.47 -6.41 2.82
C ALA A 98 -10.21 -7.00 2.18
N LEU A 99 -9.85 -8.25 2.49
CA LEU A 99 -8.63 -8.90 1.98
C LEU A 99 -8.52 -8.88 0.44
N PRO A 100 -9.50 -9.40 -0.34
CA PRO A 100 -9.40 -9.41 -1.80
C PRO A 100 -9.36 -8.00 -2.41
N PHE A 101 -10.10 -7.04 -1.84
CA PHE A 101 -10.08 -5.65 -2.34
C PHE A 101 -8.77 -4.94 -2.03
N ALA A 102 -8.20 -5.17 -0.84
CA ALA A 102 -6.88 -4.64 -0.48
C ALA A 102 -5.79 -5.22 -1.40
N ALA A 103 -5.82 -6.53 -1.65
CA ALA A 103 -4.92 -7.20 -2.58
C ALA A 103 -5.00 -6.60 -3.98
N LEU A 104 -6.22 -6.42 -4.49
CA LEU A 104 -6.46 -5.81 -5.80
C LEU A 104 -5.96 -4.36 -5.85
N GLY A 105 -6.23 -3.58 -4.80
CA GLY A 105 -5.77 -2.20 -4.69
C GLY A 105 -4.25 -2.07 -4.74
N ASP A 106 -3.54 -2.88 -3.95
CA ASP A 106 -2.07 -2.90 -3.94
C ASP A 106 -1.48 -3.37 -5.27
N GLY A 107 -2.07 -4.40 -5.88
CA GLY A 107 -1.64 -4.90 -7.18
C GLY A 107 -1.83 -3.86 -8.27
N LEU A 108 -2.99 -3.18 -8.29
CA LEU A 108 -3.28 -2.12 -9.26
C LEU A 108 -2.33 -0.93 -9.08
N MET A 109 -2.07 -0.49 -7.85
CA MET A 109 -1.09 0.57 -7.57
C MET A 109 0.30 0.20 -8.10
N ALA A 110 0.76 -1.04 -7.87
CA ALA A 110 2.05 -1.52 -8.38
C ALA A 110 2.11 -1.47 -9.92
N VAL A 111 1.08 -2.00 -10.59
CA VAL A 111 1.00 -2.02 -12.06
C VAL A 111 0.97 -0.61 -12.63
N LEU A 112 0.14 0.28 -12.08
CA LEU A 112 0.03 1.66 -12.55
C LEU A 112 1.36 2.41 -12.41
N VAL A 113 2.06 2.26 -11.28
CA VAL A 113 3.38 2.87 -11.07
C VAL A 113 4.42 2.30 -12.03
N LEU A 114 4.44 0.98 -12.24
CA LEU A 114 5.34 0.34 -13.20
C LEU A 114 5.13 0.86 -14.63
N LEU A 115 3.86 0.98 -15.05
CA LEU A 115 3.51 1.50 -16.36
C LEU A 115 3.90 2.97 -16.51
N ALA A 116 3.64 3.79 -15.48
CA ALA A 116 4.03 5.20 -15.47
C ALA A 116 5.56 5.36 -15.57
N HIS A 117 6.31 4.62 -14.75
CA HIS A 117 7.77 4.64 -14.72
C HIS A 117 8.38 4.24 -16.08
N ARG A 118 7.89 3.14 -16.67
CA ARG A 118 8.33 2.70 -18.01
C ARG A 118 8.02 3.72 -19.11
N ARG A 119 6.91 4.45 -19.01
CA ARG A 119 6.53 5.48 -19.98
C ARG A 119 7.37 6.76 -19.85
N ALA A 120 7.74 7.13 -18.63
CA ALA A 120 8.61 8.27 -18.33
C ALA A 120 10.05 8.01 -18.81
N ALA A 121 10.59 6.81 -18.54
CA ALA A 121 11.94 6.42 -18.95
C ALA A 121 12.14 6.35 -20.48
N ARG A 122 11.07 6.13 -21.26
CA ARG A 122 11.13 6.11 -22.74
C ARG A 122 11.17 7.51 -23.38
N THR A 123 10.96 8.56 -22.59
CA THR A 123 10.90 9.95 -23.07
C THR A 123 12.05 10.81 -22.57
N SER A 124 12.95 10.23 -21.80
CA SER A 124 14.18 10.87 -21.31
C SER A 124 15.37 10.38 -22.13
#